data_AF-A0A7S3MKP1-F1
#
_entry.id   AF-A0A7S3MKP1-F1
#
_cell.length_a   1.000
_cell.length_b   1.000
_cell.length_c   1.000
_cell.angle_alpha   90.00
_cell.angle_beta   90.00
_cell.angle_gamma   90.00
#
_symmetry.space_group_name_H-M   'P 1'
#
loop_
_entity.id
_entity.type
_entity.pdbx_description
1 polymer ?
#
loop_
_entity_poly.entity_id
_entity_poly.type
_entity_poly.pdbx_seq_one_letter_code
_entity_poly.pdbx_strand_id
1 'polypeptide(L)'
;MDSMITRLRPTRSEVADITKAISDGIDCLILTGETSFGPNWKEATEYMSRICYEAEQNQNYEVKYNIKQSILLEKDETLSIEESMSNNAVSASYMLGAKLIILFSNTGEQ
;
A
#
# COMPACT_ATOMS: atom_id res chain seq x y z
N MET A 1 -6.25 15.72 3.02
CA MET A 1 -6.55 16.02 4.45
C MET A 1 -6.70 17.52 4.61
N ASP A 2 -7.47 18.11 3.72
CA ASP A 2 -7.50 19.55 3.49
C ASP A 2 -7.97 20.30 4.75
N SER A 3 -8.81 19.65 5.56
CA SER A 3 -9.28 20.22 6.83
C SER A 3 -8.13 20.47 7.83
N MET A 4 -7.02 19.73 7.72
CA MET A 4 -5.87 19.85 8.61
C MET A 4 -5.01 21.09 8.37
N ILE A 5 -5.25 21.82 7.27
CA ILE A 5 -4.67 23.17 7.07
C ILE A 5 -5.10 24.12 8.20
N THR A 6 -6.33 23.94 8.71
CA THR A 6 -6.91 24.82 9.74
C THR A 6 -7.23 24.09 11.05
N ARG A 7 -7.37 22.76 11.02
CA ARG A 7 -7.72 21.92 12.18
C ARG A 7 -6.55 21.03 12.57
N LEU A 8 -6.49 20.65 13.85
CA LEU A 8 -5.47 19.72 14.36
C LEU A 8 -5.80 18.24 14.10
N ARG A 9 -6.99 17.93 13.58
CA ARG A 9 -7.45 16.55 13.33
C ARG A 9 -8.18 16.48 12.00
N PRO A 10 -7.99 15.39 11.24
CA PRO A 10 -8.77 15.15 10.04
C PRO A 10 -10.22 14.81 10.41
N THR A 11 -11.11 15.04 9.47
CA THR A 11 -12.51 14.62 9.55
C THR A 11 -12.63 13.11 9.32
N ARG A 12 -13.74 12.53 9.78
CA ARG A 12 -14.04 11.11 9.52
C ARG A 12 -14.11 10.79 8.02
N SER A 13 -14.59 11.74 7.21
CA SER A 13 -14.68 11.56 5.76
C SER A 13 -13.28 11.42 5.15
N GLU A 14 -12.36 12.32 5.49
CA GLU A 14 -10.99 12.27 4.96
C GLU A 14 -10.26 10.97 5.34
N VAL A 15 -10.49 10.47 6.56
CA VAL A 15 -9.94 9.18 6.98
C VAL A 15 -10.52 8.03 6.15
N ALA A 16 -11.83 8.05 5.90
CA ALA A 16 -12.49 7.03 5.08
C ALA A 16 -12.01 7.06 3.62
N ASP A 17 -11.82 8.26 3.05
CA ASP A 17 -11.32 8.43 1.69
C ASP A 17 -9.90 7.86 1.51
N ILE A 18 -9.01 8.10 2.49
CA ILE A 18 -7.66 7.52 2.50
C ILE A 18 -7.71 6.00 2.67
N THR A 19 -8.52 5.49 3.60
CA THR A 19 -8.63 4.05 3.86
C THR A 19 -9.13 3.30 2.63
N LYS A 20 -10.06 3.91 1.90
CA LYS A 20 -10.55 3.40 0.62
C LYS A 20 -9.44 3.39 -0.43
N ALA A 21 -8.72 4.50 -0.60
CA ALA A 21 -7.61 4.60 -1.54
C ALA A 21 -6.56 3.48 -1.33
N ILE A 22 -6.22 3.19 -0.07
CA ILE A 22 -5.29 2.09 0.28
C ILE A 22 -5.90 0.73 -0.06
N SER A 23 -7.19 0.53 0.24
CA SER A 23 -7.88 -0.72 -0.07
C SER A 23 -7.94 -0.99 -1.58
N ASP A 24 -8.08 0.08 -2.37
CA ASP A 24 -8.07 0.09 -3.83
C ASP A 24 -6.66 -0.15 -4.43
N GLY A 25 -5.62 -0.19 -3.59
CA GLY A 25 -4.26 -0.55 -3.99
C GLY A 25 -3.42 0.62 -4.50
N ILE A 26 -3.70 1.85 -4.04
CA ILE A 26 -2.87 3.01 -4.36
C ILE A 26 -1.52 2.92 -3.63
N ASP A 27 -0.43 3.00 -4.39
CA ASP A 27 0.94 2.89 -3.87
C ASP A 27 1.43 4.15 -3.14
N CYS A 28 0.88 5.32 -3.48
CA CYS A 28 1.36 6.59 -2.95
C CYS A 28 0.23 7.58 -2.69
N LEU A 29 0.27 8.20 -1.51
CA LEU A 29 -0.61 9.30 -1.12
C LEU A 29 0.21 10.58 -1.00
N ILE A 30 -0.40 11.70 -1.36
CA ILE A 30 0.27 13.01 -1.40
C ILE A 30 -0.42 13.94 -0.40
N LEU A 31 0.40 14.64 0.39
CA LEU A 31 -0.01 15.83 1.13
C LEU A 31 0.41 17.07 0.32
N THR A 32 -0.50 18.01 0.13
CA THR A 32 -0.30 19.17 -0.76
C THR A 32 -0.24 20.46 0.06
N GLY A 33 -1.37 21.15 0.22
CA GLY A 33 -1.49 22.39 0.99
C GLY A 33 -1.20 22.19 2.48
N GLU A 34 -1.40 20.97 2.98
CA GLU A 34 -1.17 20.61 4.38
C GLU A 34 0.29 20.72 4.81
N THR A 35 1.23 20.35 3.93
CA THR A 35 2.68 20.40 4.18
C THR A 35 3.32 21.69 3.67
N SER A 36 2.71 22.35 2.67
CA SER A 36 3.29 23.54 2.03
C SER A 36 3.10 24.82 2.84
N PHE A 37 1.92 25.02 3.45
CA PHE A 37 1.58 26.28 4.15
C PHE A 37 0.85 26.07 5.48
N GLY A 38 0.53 24.83 5.84
CA GLY A 38 -0.21 24.52 7.06
C GLY A 38 0.68 24.63 8.32
N PRO A 39 0.19 25.24 9.42
CA PRO A 39 0.93 25.25 10.69
C PRO A 39 1.09 23.84 11.30
N ASN A 40 0.24 22.89 10.90
CA ASN A 40 0.12 21.54 11.46
C ASN A 40 0.73 20.44 10.56
N TRP A 41 1.79 20.77 9.81
CA TRP A 41 2.38 19.87 8.81
C TRP A 41 2.93 18.56 9.42
N LYS A 42 3.43 18.61 10.66
CA LYS A 42 3.91 17.44 11.40
C LYS A 42 2.75 16.51 11.72
N GLU A 43 1.70 17.07 12.31
CA GLU A 43 0.50 16.35 12.69
C GLU A 43 -0.18 15.73 11.47
N ALA A 44 -0.27 16.46 10.34
CA ALA A 44 -0.81 15.93 9.10
C ALA A 44 -0.04 14.70 8.60
N THR A 45 1.30 14.74 8.67
CA THR A 45 2.16 13.61 8.29
C THR A 45 1.99 12.43 9.24
N GLU A 46 1.96 12.67 10.55
CA GLU A 46 1.73 11.64 11.57
C GLU A 46 0.36 10.98 11.43
N TYR A 47 -0.69 11.77 11.21
CA TYR A 47 -2.03 11.24 10.99
C TYR A 47 -2.11 10.42 9.70
N MET A 48 -1.52 10.89 8.60
CA MET A 48 -1.47 10.12 7.36
C MET A 48 -0.76 8.78 7.57
N SER A 49 0.44 8.78 8.17
CA SER A 49 1.21 7.57 8.46
C SER A 49 0.42 6.59 9.34
N ARG A 50 -0.25 7.10 10.38
CA ARG A 50 -1.07 6.26 11.27
C ARG A 50 -2.27 5.65 10.55
N ILE A 51 -2.96 6.42 9.70
CA ILE A 51 -4.09 5.88 8.93
C ILE A 51 -3.60 4.82 7.95
N CYS A 52 -2.48 5.05 7.27
CA CYS A 52 -1.90 4.05 6.37
C CYS A 52 -1.61 2.74 7.10
N TYR A 53 -0.91 2.82 8.23
CA TYR A 53 -0.60 1.65 9.05
C TYR A 53 -1.87 0.88 9.45
N GLU A 54 -2.86 1.56 10.04
CA GLU A 54 -4.10 0.90 10.47
C GLU A 54 -4.90 0.34 9.29
N ALA A 55 -4.95 1.03 8.15
CA ALA A 55 -5.64 0.56 6.97
C ALA A 55 -4.99 -0.69 6.37
N GLU A 56 -3.65 -0.74 6.33
CA GLU A 56 -2.86 -1.88 5.87
C GLU A 56 -3.00 -3.10 6.78
N GLN A 57 -2.96 -2.90 8.12
CA GLN A 57 -3.16 -3.99 9.08
C GLN A 57 -4.53 -4.68 8.95
N ASN A 58 -5.54 -3.96 8.47
CA ASN A 58 -6.89 -4.49 8.27
C ASN A 58 -7.11 -5.13 6.89
N GLN A 59 -6.10 -5.18 6.01
CA GLN A 59 -6.20 -5.83 4.72
C GLN A 59 -5.97 -7.35 4.83
N ASN A 60 -6.75 -8.12 4.07
CA ASN A 60 -6.48 -9.54 3.87
C ASN A 60 -5.61 -9.73 2.62
N TYR A 61 -4.29 -9.60 2.79
CA TYR A 61 -3.33 -9.72 1.69
C TYR A 61 -3.28 -11.12 1.07
N GLU A 62 -3.55 -12.17 1.85
CA GLU A 62 -3.60 -13.55 1.34
C GLU A 62 -4.75 -13.73 0.34
N VAL A 63 -5.95 -13.22 0.67
CA VAL A 63 -7.09 -13.25 -0.25
C VAL A 63 -6.80 -12.42 -1.50
N LYS A 64 -6.23 -11.22 -1.36
CA LYS A 64 -5.85 -10.37 -2.51
C LYS A 64 -4.84 -11.09 -3.43
N TYR A 65 -3.85 -11.75 -2.84
CA TYR A 65 -2.86 -12.54 -3.58
C TYR A 65 -3.52 -13.71 -4.34
N ASN A 66 -4.39 -14.47 -3.68
CA ASN A 66 -5.09 -15.61 -4.30
C ASN A 66 -5.96 -15.18 -5.49
N ILE A 67 -6.68 -14.05 -5.38
CA ILE A 67 -7.48 -13.49 -6.48
C ILE A 67 -6.56 -13.07 -7.64
N LYS A 68 -5.43 -12.42 -7.35
CA LYS A 68 -4.47 -12.03 -8.39
C LYS A 68 -3.93 -13.26 -9.13
N GLN A 69 -3.63 -14.34 -8.40
CA GLN A 69 -3.15 -15.58 -8.99
C GLN A 69 -4.21 -16.29 -9.85
N SER A 70 -5.48 -16.31 -9.44
CA SER A 70 -6.53 -16.89 -10.29
C SER A 70 -6.67 -16.15 -11.62
N ILE A 71 -6.57 -14.82 -11.61
CA ILE A 71 -6.65 -14.00 -12.82
C ILE A 71 -5.44 -14.25 -13.74
N LEU A 72 -4.24 -14.40 -13.18
CA LEU A 72 -3.03 -14.69 -13.94
C LEU A 72 -3.14 -16.05 -14.66
N LEU A 73 -3.68 -17.07 -13.99
CA LEU A 73 -3.90 -18.39 -14.58
C LEU A 73 -4.92 -18.39 -15.72
N GLU A 74 -5.90 -17.48 -15.71
CA GLU A 74 -6.91 -17.35 -16.76
C GLU A 74 -6.39 -16.66 -18.03
N LYS A 75 -5.31 -15.88 -17.94
CA LYS A 75 -4.84 -15.02 -19.04
C LYS A 75 -4.14 -15.75 -20.20
N ASP A 76 -3.80 -17.03 -20.07
CA ASP A 76 -3.04 -17.82 -21.06
C ASP A 76 -1.78 -17.10 -21.58
N GLU A 77 -1.18 -16.24 -20.74
CA GLU A 77 0.05 -15.51 -21.00
C GLU A 77 1.20 -16.18 -20.25
N THR A 78 2.31 -16.42 -20.94
CA THR A 78 3.54 -16.91 -20.30
C THR A 78 4.19 -15.75 -19.54
N LEU A 79 4.34 -15.91 -18.22
CA LEU A 79 5.07 -14.95 -17.38
C LEU A 79 6.55 -14.93 -17.74
N SER A 80 7.19 -13.78 -17.53
CA SER A 80 8.65 -13.70 -17.60
C SER A 80 9.29 -14.53 -16.47
N ILE A 81 10.60 -14.77 -16.57
CA ILE A 81 11.35 -15.47 -15.52
C ILE A 81 11.31 -14.62 -14.23
N GLU A 82 11.46 -13.31 -14.36
CA GLU A 82 11.45 -12.34 -13.27
C GLU A 82 10.10 -12.36 -12.54
N GLU A 83 8.98 -12.22 -13.29
CA GLU A 83 7.63 -12.26 -12.72
C GLU A 83 7.33 -13.59 -12.03
N SER A 84 7.78 -14.70 -12.62
CA SER A 84 7.62 -16.04 -12.03
C SER A 84 8.40 -16.17 -10.72
N MET A 85 9.64 -15.66 -10.67
CA MET A 85 10.44 -15.65 -9.45
C MET A 85 9.81 -14.76 -8.38
N SER A 86 9.35 -13.55 -8.74
CA SER A 86 8.66 -12.62 -7.84
C SER A 86 7.40 -13.24 -7.24
N ASN A 87 6.55 -13.87 -8.06
CA ASN A 87 5.34 -14.57 -7.60
C ASN A 87 5.67 -15.73 -6.65
N ASN A 88 6.68 -16.54 -6.98
CA ASN A 88 7.09 -17.64 -6.11
C ASN A 88 7.67 -17.15 -4.78
N ALA A 89 8.43 -16.05 -4.78
CA ALA A 89 8.95 -15.45 -3.56
C ALA A 89 7.82 -14.99 -2.62
N VAL A 90 6.78 -14.35 -3.16
CA VAL A 90 5.57 -13.98 -2.39
C VAL A 90 4.86 -15.22 -1.86
N SER A 91 4.66 -16.24 -2.69
CA SER A 91 4.04 -17.50 -2.26
C SER A 91 4.80 -18.18 -1.11
N ALA A 92 6.12 -18.31 -1.25
CA ALA A 92 6.98 -18.90 -0.22
C ALA A 92 6.97 -18.07 1.06
N SER A 93 6.87 -16.74 0.95
CA SER A 93 6.80 -15.86 2.13
C SER A 93 5.56 -16.15 2.99
N TYR A 94 4.40 -16.40 2.37
CA TYR A 94 3.18 -16.79 3.08
C TYR A 94 3.31 -18.19 3.68
N MET A 95 3.76 -19.17 2.89
CA MET A 95 3.90 -20.56 3.34
C MET A 95 4.85 -20.72 4.53
N LEU A 96 5.90 -19.90 4.58
CA LEU A 96 6.92 -19.94 5.63
C LEU A 96 6.66 -18.95 6.78
N GLY A 97 5.64 -18.09 6.66
CA GLY A 97 5.42 -17.00 7.62
C GLY A 97 6.60 -16.03 7.70
N ALA A 98 7.24 -15.74 6.56
CA ALA A 98 8.40 -14.86 6.49
C ALA A 98 8.02 -13.41 6.82
N LYS A 99 8.92 -12.71 7.52
CA LYS A 99 8.73 -11.29 7.90
C LYS A 99 9.32 -10.32 6.89
N LEU A 100 10.14 -10.81 5.96
CA LEU A 100 10.88 -9.98 5.02
C LEU A 100 11.17 -10.77 3.73
N ILE A 101 11.06 -10.09 2.59
CA ILE A 101 11.54 -10.56 1.29
C ILE A 101 12.73 -9.67 0.91
N ILE A 102 13.86 -10.28 0.55
CA ILE A 102 15.08 -9.56 0.17
C ILE A 102 15.33 -9.79 -1.32
N LEU A 103 15.40 -8.69 -2.09
CA LEU A 103 15.75 -8.72 -3.50
C LEU A 103 17.14 -8.10 -3.71
N PHE A 104 18.01 -8.83 -4.38
CA PHE A 104 19.25 -8.29 -4.92
C PHE A 104 19.03 -7.88 -6.37
N SER A 105 19.00 -6.57 -6.64
CA SER A 105 18.82 -6.03 -7.99
C SER A 105 19.67 -4.78 -8.20
N ASN A 106 20.22 -4.63 -9.42
CA ASN A 106 20.95 -3.44 -9.84
C ASN A 106 20.03 -2.39 -10.51
N THR A 107 18.86 -2.80 -11.01
CA THR A 107 17.91 -1.96 -11.77
C THR A 107 16.60 -1.72 -11.02
N GLY A 108 16.24 -2.60 -10.08
CA GLY A 108 14.96 -2.59 -9.38
C GLY A 108 13.82 -3.28 -10.12
N GLU A 109 14.07 -3.86 -11.30
CA GLU A 109 13.09 -4.65 -12.06
C GLU A 109 12.73 -5.95 -11.33
N GLN A 110 11.44 -6.30 -11.32
CA GLN A 110 10.80 -7.42 -10.62
C GLN A 110 9.61 -7.96 -11.41
#